data_AF-A0A5B0BLL1-F1
#
_entry.id   AF-A0A5B0BLL1-F1
#
_cell.length_a   1.000
_cell.length_b   1.000
_cell.length_c   1.000
_cell.angle_alpha   90.00
_cell.angle_beta   90.00
_cell.angle_gamma   90.00
#
_symmetry.space_group_name_H-M   'P 1'
#
loop_
_entity.id
_entity.type
_entity.pdbx_description
1 polymer ?
#
loop_
_entity_poly.entity_id
_entity_poly.type
_entity_poly.pdbx_seq_one_letter_code
_entity_poly.pdbx_strand_id
1 'polypeptide(L)'
;MEIILERKAKRHLRNAFLVLVIVIIISIIPAVKWGWVEVLYYLAGIVMPFITLASVYLILANFKLQQRMLQLQKEEIQNTQVEVKRQNKTISKQRFDNTFFKLIDQLGKNYTSVIDLESNHFKNVQNKLKEEVVKGFENKKMEDSKNEPKAVVKIIYNACLDTELKYLGLGLGNAYSYFLQSLKLLMYSQMFLNKEEVIYYFDFILIELSDDVLSLILYRIIYDDEKSVIEFLDSNNLVSKINSGQAPIDFNQSRSIWNYIVQNAGNLDPYSLGKFI
;
A
#
# COMPACT_ATOMS: atom_id res chain seq x y z
N MET A 1 -25.38 -27.32 -10.81
CA MET A 1 -24.81 -28.68 -10.56
C MET A 1 -25.56 -29.42 -9.46
N GLU A 2 -25.95 -28.73 -8.39
CA GLU A 2 -26.75 -29.23 -7.26
C GLU A 2 -28.05 -29.93 -7.66
N ILE A 3 -28.84 -29.34 -8.57
CA ILE A 3 -30.10 -29.90 -9.09
C ILE A 3 -29.91 -31.28 -9.76
N ILE A 4 -28.75 -31.53 -10.38
CA ILE A 4 -28.47 -32.79 -11.07
C ILE A 4 -28.13 -33.89 -10.06
N LEU A 5 -27.40 -33.55 -8.99
CA LEU A 5 -27.08 -34.48 -7.91
C LEU A 5 -28.32 -34.86 -7.12
N GLU A 6 -29.19 -33.90 -6.82
CA GLU A 6 -30.45 -34.13 -6.11
C GLU A 6 -31.38 -35.08 -6.89
N ARG A 7 -31.50 -34.89 -8.21
CA ARG A 7 -32.31 -35.77 -9.07
C ARG A 7 -31.76 -37.20 -9.13
N LYS A 8 -30.44 -37.39 -9.11
CA LYS A 8 -29.83 -38.73 -9.07
C LYS A 8 -30.04 -39.40 -7.72
N ALA A 9 -29.86 -38.68 -6.62
CA ALA A 9 -30.10 -39.19 -5.27
C ALA A 9 -31.55 -39.64 -5.07
N LYS A 10 -32.53 -38.82 -5.50
CA LYS A 10 -33.96 -39.18 -5.46
C LYS A 10 -34.28 -40.46 -6.25
N ARG A 11 -33.62 -40.66 -7.40
CA ARG A 11 -33.83 -41.87 -8.22
C ARG A 11 -33.26 -43.13 -7.54
N HIS A 12 -32.06 -43.03 -6.95
CA HIS A 12 -31.47 -44.15 -6.22
C HIS A 12 -32.27 -44.51 -4.96
N LEU A 13 -32.73 -43.50 -4.22
CA LEU A 13 -33.60 -43.69 -3.05
C LEU A 13 -34.91 -44.40 -3.42
N ARG A 14 -35.56 -43.96 -4.51
CA ARG A 14 -36.80 -44.57 -5.01
C ARG A 14 -36.61 -46.04 -5.40
N ASN A 15 -35.51 -46.35 -6.08
CA ASN A 15 -35.21 -47.72 -6.49
C ASN A 15 -34.89 -48.62 -5.28
N ALA A 16 -34.14 -48.11 -4.30
CA ALA A 16 -33.86 -48.83 -3.05
C ALA A 16 -35.15 -49.10 -2.25
N PHE A 17 -36.05 -48.12 -2.18
CA PHE A 17 -37.35 -48.27 -1.52
C PHE A 17 -38.21 -49.34 -2.21
N LEU A 18 -38.28 -49.34 -3.55
CA LEU A 18 -39.02 -50.35 -4.30
C LEU A 18 -38.48 -51.77 -4.06
N VAL A 19 -37.15 -51.95 -4.04
CA VAL A 19 -36.54 -53.25 -3.72
C VAL A 19 -36.89 -53.69 -2.31
N LEU A 20 -36.86 -52.79 -1.33
CA LEU A 20 -37.20 -53.09 0.05
C LEU A 20 -38.67 -53.50 0.21
N VAL A 21 -39.59 -52.80 -0.47
CA VAL A 21 -41.02 -53.17 -0.51
C VAL A 21 -41.23 -54.55 -1.12
N ILE A 22 -40.54 -54.86 -2.23
CA ILE A 22 -40.63 -56.19 -2.86
C ILE A 22 -40.13 -57.29 -1.92
N VAL A 23 -39.01 -57.05 -1.23
CA VAL A 23 -38.47 -58.01 -0.23
C VAL A 23 -39.47 -58.23 0.91
N ILE A 24 -40.11 -57.17 1.43
CA ILE A 24 -41.14 -57.30 2.47
C ILE A 24 -42.33 -58.12 1.97
N ILE A 25 -42.84 -57.84 0.76
CA ILE A 25 -43.99 -58.56 0.19
C ILE A 25 -43.67 -60.05 0.00
N ILE A 26 -42.51 -60.39 -0.54
CA ILE A 26 -42.07 -61.78 -0.72
C ILE A 26 -41.96 -62.50 0.62
N SER A 27 -41.59 -61.78 1.68
CA SER A 27 -41.42 -62.34 3.03
C SER A 27 -42.72 -62.57 3.80
N ILE A 28 -43.84 -61.94 3.40
CA ILE A 28 -45.15 -62.13 4.03
C ILE A 28 -45.78 -63.47 3.61
N ILE A 29 -45.45 -63.98 2.42
CA ILE A 29 -46.05 -65.21 1.87
C ILE A 29 -45.72 -66.46 2.73
N PRO A 30 -44.47 -66.67 3.21
CA PRO A 30 -44.16 -67.73 4.16
C PRO A 30 -44.81 -67.56 5.55
N ALA A 31 -45.07 -66.33 5.99
CA ALA A 31 -45.60 -65.97 7.32
C ALA A 31 -46.95 -66.59 7.63
N VAL A 32 -47.80 -66.66 6.61
CA VAL A 32 -49.15 -67.22 6.70
C VAL A 32 -49.13 -68.73 6.88
N LYS A 33 -48.05 -69.41 6.45
CA LYS A 33 -48.03 -70.87 6.35
C LYS A 33 -47.27 -71.55 7.50
N TRP A 34 -46.21 -70.93 8.02
CA TRP A 34 -45.23 -71.59 8.92
C TRP A 34 -45.23 -71.03 10.36
N GLY A 35 -46.04 -70.00 10.66
CA GLY A 35 -46.08 -69.38 11.98
C GLY A 35 -44.99 -68.32 12.18
N TRP A 36 -45.26 -67.38 13.09
CA TRP A 36 -44.49 -66.14 13.22
C TRP A 36 -43.02 -66.33 13.62
N VAL A 37 -42.71 -67.35 14.41
CA VAL A 37 -41.36 -67.60 14.93
C VAL A 37 -40.41 -68.05 13.82
N GLU A 38 -40.85 -68.97 12.96
CA GLU A 38 -40.04 -69.53 11.88
C GLU A 38 -39.78 -68.52 10.77
N VAL A 39 -40.74 -67.63 10.54
CA VAL A 39 -40.60 -66.51 9.60
C VAL A 39 -39.66 -65.45 10.13
N LEU A 40 -39.63 -65.21 11.45
CA LEU A 40 -38.63 -64.34 12.05
C LEU A 40 -37.21 -64.87 11.83
N TYR A 41 -36.99 -66.19 11.98
CA TYR A 41 -35.70 -66.82 11.70
C TYR A 41 -35.33 -66.79 10.21
N TYR A 42 -36.29 -67.01 9.31
CA TYR A 42 -36.09 -66.91 7.86
C TYR A 42 -35.74 -65.48 7.42
N LEU A 43 -36.47 -64.48 7.93
CA LEU A 43 -36.19 -63.06 7.73
C LEU A 43 -34.83 -62.68 8.30
N ALA A 44 -34.50 -63.14 9.50
CA ALA A 44 -33.20 -62.90 10.11
C ALA A 44 -32.05 -63.48 9.28
N GLY A 45 -32.23 -64.67 8.70
CA GLY A 45 -31.22 -65.34 7.89
C GLY A 45 -31.02 -64.73 6.49
N ILE A 46 -32.12 -64.39 5.80
CA ILE A 46 -32.06 -63.97 4.39
C ILE A 46 -32.11 -62.45 4.23
N VAL A 47 -32.95 -61.75 4.99
CA VAL A 47 -33.20 -60.31 4.79
C VAL A 47 -32.12 -59.45 5.46
N MET A 48 -31.57 -59.87 6.61
CA MET A 48 -30.54 -59.07 7.29
C MET A 48 -29.26 -58.86 6.46
N PRO A 49 -28.73 -59.84 5.70
CA PRO A 49 -27.62 -59.59 4.79
C PRO A 49 -27.92 -58.50 3.75
N PHE A 50 -29.12 -58.47 3.17
CA PHE A 50 -29.50 -57.44 2.19
C PHE A 50 -29.69 -56.06 2.82
N ILE A 51 -30.31 -55.99 4.00
CA ILE A 51 -30.43 -54.73 4.76
C ILE A 51 -29.04 -54.21 5.14
N THR A 52 -28.14 -55.10 5.56
CA THR A 52 -26.76 -54.75 5.91
C THR A 52 -26.02 -54.21 4.69
N LEU A 53 -26.12 -54.88 3.54
CA LEU A 53 -25.49 -54.43 2.29
C LEU A 53 -26.05 -53.08 1.82
N ALA A 54 -27.37 -52.89 1.88
CA ALA A 54 -28.02 -51.63 1.54
C ALA A 54 -27.57 -50.49 2.49
N SER A 55 -27.44 -50.79 3.78
CA SER A 55 -26.96 -49.84 4.79
C SER A 55 -25.50 -49.45 4.53
N VAL A 56 -24.62 -50.41 4.25
CA VAL A 56 -23.22 -50.15 3.87
C VAL A 56 -23.15 -49.31 2.59
N TYR A 57 -23.96 -49.62 1.58
CA TYR A 57 -24.02 -48.84 0.35
C TYR A 57 -24.45 -47.38 0.60
N LEU A 58 -25.47 -47.17 1.44
CA LEU A 58 -25.92 -45.83 1.83
C LEU A 58 -24.83 -45.07 2.58
N ILE A 59 -24.13 -45.72 3.51
CA ILE A 59 -23.00 -45.12 4.23
C ILE A 59 -21.89 -44.70 3.24
N LEU A 60 -21.51 -45.58 2.31
CA LEU A 60 -20.48 -45.26 1.30
C LEU A 60 -20.91 -44.13 0.36
N ALA A 61 -22.19 -44.09 -0.04
CA ALA A 61 -22.73 -43.01 -0.86
C ALA A 61 -22.71 -41.67 -0.11
N ASN A 62 -23.14 -41.67 1.15
CA ASN A 62 -23.08 -40.50 2.02
C ASN A 62 -21.64 -40.03 2.25
N PHE A 63 -20.70 -40.95 2.44
CA PHE A 63 -19.29 -40.63 2.59
C PHE A 63 -18.72 -39.93 1.34
N LYS A 64 -19.03 -40.44 0.14
CA LYS A 64 -18.65 -39.79 -1.12
C LYS A 64 -19.26 -38.40 -1.27
N LEU A 65 -20.52 -38.22 -0.86
CA LEU A 65 -21.18 -36.92 -0.88
C LEU A 65 -20.51 -35.95 0.08
N GLN A 66 -20.24 -36.38 1.32
CA GLN A 66 -19.53 -35.57 2.32
C GLN A 66 -18.15 -35.15 1.84
N GLN A 67 -17.38 -36.06 1.23
CA GLN A 67 -16.07 -35.73 0.63
C GLN A 67 -16.19 -34.64 -0.43
N ARG A 68 -17.20 -34.73 -1.31
CA ARG A 68 -17.44 -33.73 -2.35
C ARG A 68 -17.85 -32.38 -1.76
N MET A 69 -18.71 -32.38 -0.73
CA MET A 69 -19.10 -31.15 -0.03
C MET A 69 -17.89 -30.48 0.63
N LEU A 70 -17.02 -31.26 1.28
CA LEU A 70 -15.78 -30.73 1.86
C LEU A 70 -14.85 -30.15 0.79
N GLN A 71 -14.76 -30.76 -0.39
CA GLN A 71 -13.97 -30.21 -1.50
C GLN A 71 -14.53 -28.88 -1.99
N LEU A 72 -15.85 -28.80 -2.22
CA LEU A 72 -16.51 -27.56 -2.65
C LEU A 72 -16.37 -26.45 -1.59
N GLN A 73 -16.52 -26.80 -0.30
CA GLN A 73 -16.34 -25.86 0.79
C GLN A 73 -14.90 -25.34 0.88
N LYS A 74 -13.90 -26.20 0.63
CA LYS A 74 -12.49 -25.76 0.56
C LYS A 74 -12.28 -24.77 -0.58
N GLU A 75 -12.84 -25.05 -1.76
CA GLU A 75 -12.75 -24.17 -2.92
C GLU A 75 -13.44 -22.82 -2.65
N GLU A 76 -14.62 -22.83 -2.04
CA GLU A 76 -15.34 -21.62 -1.65
C GLU A 76 -14.57 -20.79 -0.62
N ILE A 77 -13.96 -21.42 0.39
CA ILE A 77 -13.11 -20.74 1.36
C ILE A 77 -11.90 -20.10 0.67
N GLN A 78 -11.25 -20.79 -0.26
CA GLN A 78 -10.12 -20.25 -1.01
C GLN A 78 -10.53 -19.03 -1.85
N ASN A 79 -11.64 -19.12 -2.57
CA ASN A 79 -12.18 -18.01 -3.35
C ASN A 79 -12.54 -16.82 -2.45
N THR A 80 -13.16 -17.08 -1.29
CA THR A 80 -13.48 -16.06 -0.29
C THR A 80 -12.23 -15.39 0.25
N GLN A 81 -11.16 -16.14 0.52
CA GLN A 81 -9.88 -15.57 0.96
C GLN A 81 -9.26 -14.64 -0.09
N VAL A 82 -9.34 -15.01 -1.38
CA VAL A 82 -8.86 -14.16 -2.47
C VAL A 82 -9.67 -12.87 -2.55
N GLU A 83 -10.99 -12.96 -2.44
CA GLU A 83 -11.86 -11.79 -2.49
C GLU A 83 -11.67 -10.86 -1.30
N VAL A 84 -11.57 -11.39 -0.08
CA VAL A 84 -11.25 -10.61 1.12
C VAL A 84 -9.89 -9.91 0.98
N LYS A 85 -8.88 -10.56 0.38
CA LYS A 85 -7.59 -9.90 0.10
C LYS A 85 -7.74 -8.72 -0.87
N ARG A 86 -8.56 -8.85 -1.91
CA ARG A 86 -8.85 -7.75 -2.86
C ARG A 86 -9.60 -6.60 -2.20
N GLN A 87 -10.60 -6.91 -1.38
CA GLN A 87 -11.34 -5.91 -0.62
C GLN A 87 -10.44 -5.17 0.37
N ASN A 88 -9.59 -5.88 1.10
CA ASN A 88 -8.61 -5.26 1.99
C ASN A 88 -7.67 -4.32 1.25
N LYS A 89 -7.17 -4.70 0.06
CA LYS A 89 -6.36 -3.81 -0.78
C LYS A 89 -7.13 -2.54 -1.19
N THR A 90 -8.40 -2.70 -1.57
CA THR A 90 -9.27 -1.57 -1.96
C THR A 90 -9.53 -0.62 -0.79
N ILE A 91 -9.83 -1.16 0.40
CA ILE A 91 -10.06 -0.37 1.62
C ILE A 91 -8.78 0.38 2.02
N SER A 92 -7.62 -0.28 1.97
CA SER A 92 -6.33 0.38 2.25
C SER A 92 -6.06 1.53 1.29
N LYS A 93 -6.32 1.34 -0.01
CA LYS A 93 -6.20 2.40 -1.01
C LYS A 93 -7.15 3.56 -0.74
N GLN A 94 -8.42 3.29 -0.45
CA GLN A 94 -9.40 4.34 -0.12
C GLN A 94 -9.02 5.13 1.14
N ARG A 95 -8.53 4.45 2.19
CA ARG A 95 -8.04 5.13 3.41
C ARG A 95 -6.84 6.02 3.12
N PHE A 96 -5.92 5.52 2.29
CA PHE A 96 -4.81 6.31 1.80
C PHE A 96 -5.29 7.53 1.03
N ASP A 97 -6.14 7.37 0.01
CA ASP A 97 -6.68 8.46 -0.81
C ASP A 97 -7.32 9.55 0.07
N ASN A 98 -8.20 9.15 0.98
CA ASN A 98 -8.88 10.08 1.89
C ASN A 98 -7.89 10.86 2.77
N THR A 99 -6.86 10.19 3.29
CA THR A 99 -5.85 10.82 4.15
C THR A 99 -4.94 11.73 3.33
N PHE A 100 -4.51 11.26 2.16
CA PHE A 100 -3.65 11.98 1.22
C PHE A 100 -4.32 13.28 0.78
N PHE A 101 -5.54 13.24 0.24
CA PHE A 101 -6.23 14.44 -0.22
C PHE A 101 -6.56 15.41 0.92
N LYS A 102 -6.79 14.90 2.14
CA LYS A 102 -6.90 15.77 3.32
C LYS A 102 -5.58 16.50 3.61
N LEU A 103 -4.43 15.83 3.51
CA LEU A 103 -3.13 16.48 3.70
C LEU A 103 -2.84 17.49 2.59
N ILE A 104 -3.20 17.20 1.34
CA ILE A 104 -3.09 18.14 0.22
C ILE A 104 -3.97 19.38 0.44
N ASP A 105 -5.22 19.20 0.85
CA ASP A 105 -6.11 20.32 1.16
C ASP A 105 -5.53 21.22 2.28
N GLN A 106 -4.92 20.62 3.31
CA GLN A 106 -4.24 21.38 4.35
C GLN A 106 -2.97 22.07 3.84
N LEU A 107 -2.20 21.42 2.97
CA LEU A 107 -1.03 22.01 2.31
C LEU A 107 -1.44 23.27 1.53
N GLY A 108 -2.45 23.14 0.66
CA GLY A 108 -2.99 24.24 -0.14
C GLY A 108 -3.50 25.40 0.73
N LYS A 109 -4.27 25.11 1.79
CA LYS A 109 -4.78 26.15 2.72
C LYS A 109 -3.68 26.92 3.45
N ASN A 110 -2.62 26.24 3.88
CA ASN A 110 -1.49 26.89 4.55
C ASN A 110 -0.61 27.64 3.56
N TYR A 111 -0.53 27.17 2.31
CA TYR A 111 0.12 27.89 1.23
C TYR A 111 -0.62 29.20 0.91
N THR A 112 -1.94 29.15 0.70
CA THR A 112 -2.75 30.33 0.39
C THR A 112 -2.78 31.34 1.53
N SER A 113 -2.83 30.89 2.79
CA SER A 113 -2.86 31.80 3.93
C SER A 113 -1.59 32.64 4.05
N VAL A 114 -0.43 32.11 3.64
CA VAL A 114 0.82 32.88 3.60
C VAL A 114 0.82 33.89 2.45
N ILE A 115 0.29 33.51 1.28
CA ILE A 115 0.20 34.40 0.11
C ILE A 115 -0.78 35.55 0.34
N ASP A 116 -1.91 35.29 0.99
CA ASP A 116 -2.92 36.30 1.27
C ASP A 116 -2.39 37.40 2.21
N LEU A 117 -1.40 37.08 3.05
CA LEU A 117 -0.73 38.05 3.92
C LEU A 117 0.29 38.90 3.16
N GLU A 118 1.04 38.29 2.23
CA GLU A 118 2.06 38.97 1.44
C GLU A 118 2.22 38.28 0.08
N SER A 119 1.72 38.90 -0.98
CA SER A 119 1.62 38.32 -2.34
C SER A 119 2.96 37.94 -2.98
N ASN A 120 4.08 38.35 -2.39
CA ASN A 120 5.44 38.03 -2.83
C ASN A 120 6.30 37.40 -1.72
N HIS A 121 5.67 36.87 -0.66
CA HIS A 121 6.39 36.34 0.51
C HIS A 121 7.47 35.33 0.11
N PHE A 122 7.09 34.24 -0.54
CA PHE A 122 8.00 33.16 -0.92
C PHE A 122 9.10 33.63 -1.85
N LYS A 123 8.78 34.51 -2.81
CA LYS A 123 9.74 35.11 -3.71
C LYS A 123 10.76 35.98 -2.96
N ASN A 124 10.32 36.74 -1.96
CA ASN A 124 11.20 37.54 -1.11
C ASN A 124 12.13 36.67 -0.27
N VAL A 125 11.63 35.58 0.31
CA VAL A 125 12.46 34.62 1.05
C VAL A 125 13.45 33.92 0.14
N GLN A 126 13.01 33.46 -1.04
CA GLN A 126 13.86 32.79 -2.02
C GLN A 126 14.97 33.72 -2.54
N ASN A 127 14.64 34.97 -2.87
CA ASN A 127 15.63 35.98 -3.25
C ASN A 127 16.65 36.20 -2.14
N LYS A 128 16.19 36.26 -0.89
CA LYS A 128 17.09 36.42 0.26
C LYS A 128 18.03 35.23 0.41
N LEU A 129 17.50 34.01 0.30
CA LEU A 129 18.29 32.79 0.33
C LEU A 129 19.33 32.78 -0.81
N LYS A 130 18.94 33.22 -2.00
CA LYS A 130 19.83 33.35 -3.16
C LYS A 130 20.97 34.35 -2.91
N GLU A 131 20.68 35.51 -2.33
CA GLU A 131 21.70 36.47 -1.93
C GLU A 131 22.72 35.86 -0.96
N GLU A 132 22.26 35.14 0.06
CA GLU A 132 23.16 34.53 1.06
C GLU A 132 24.01 33.40 0.47
N VAL A 133 23.43 32.59 -0.43
CA VAL A 133 24.18 31.58 -1.19
C VAL A 133 25.27 32.24 -2.04
N VAL A 134 24.94 33.30 -2.79
CA VAL A 134 25.92 34.03 -3.63
C VAL A 134 27.05 34.62 -2.79
N LYS A 135 26.73 35.28 -1.67
CA LYS A 135 27.75 35.79 -0.74
C LYS A 135 28.66 34.68 -0.20
N GLY A 136 28.08 33.52 0.16
CA GLY A 136 28.85 32.36 0.59
C GLY A 136 29.84 31.87 -0.45
N PHE A 137 29.45 31.91 -1.74
CA PHE A 137 30.36 31.60 -2.85
C PHE A 137 31.43 32.67 -3.07
N GLU A 138 31.08 33.96 -3.00
CA GLU A 138 32.03 35.07 -3.17
C GLU A 138 33.11 35.06 -2.07
N ASN A 139 32.72 34.83 -0.82
CA ASN A 139 33.64 34.69 0.31
C ASN A 139 34.59 33.50 0.13
N LYS A 140 34.12 32.41 -0.48
CA LYS A 140 34.92 31.21 -0.70
C LYS A 140 35.90 31.35 -1.88
N LYS A 141 35.61 32.17 -2.90
CA LYS A 141 36.53 32.39 -4.03
C LYS A 141 37.90 32.97 -3.61
N MET A 142 38.06 33.42 -2.37
CA MET A 142 39.35 33.84 -1.81
C MET A 142 40.20 32.68 -1.24
N GLU A 143 39.65 31.48 -1.06
CA GLU A 143 40.37 30.30 -0.59
C GLU A 143 40.34 29.20 -1.67
N ASP A 144 41.53 28.84 -2.16
CA ASP A 144 41.81 28.07 -3.38
C ASP A 144 40.78 27.02 -3.83
N SER A 145 40.46 27.15 -5.13
CA SER A 145 39.46 26.38 -5.85
C SER A 145 39.84 24.91 -6.08
N LYS A 146 39.02 24.01 -5.55
CA LYS A 146 38.20 23.09 -6.37
C LYS A 146 36.82 23.03 -5.73
N ASN A 147 35.77 23.18 -6.53
CA ASN A 147 34.36 23.11 -6.14
C ASN A 147 34.02 21.73 -5.54
N GLU A 148 34.46 21.47 -4.32
CA GLU A 148 34.11 20.25 -3.61
C GLU A 148 32.63 20.36 -3.23
N PRO A 149 31.77 19.42 -3.66
CA PRO A 149 30.34 19.45 -3.33
C PRO A 149 30.05 19.67 -1.84
N LYS A 150 30.93 19.16 -0.96
CA LYS A 150 30.93 19.40 0.49
C LYS A 150 30.89 20.89 0.87
N ALA A 151 31.72 21.69 0.22
CA ALA A 151 31.76 23.13 0.45
C ALA A 151 30.47 23.81 0.04
N VAL A 152 29.89 23.38 -1.09
CA VAL A 152 28.64 23.96 -1.58
C VAL A 152 27.49 23.63 -0.64
N VAL A 153 27.39 22.39 -0.17
CA VAL A 153 26.37 22.02 0.82
C VAL A 153 26.53 22.83 2.11
N LYS A 154 27.76 23.06 2.58
CA LYS A 154 28.01 23.93 3.74
C LYS A 154 27.53 25.37 3.52
N ILE A 155 27.76 25.92 2.32
CA ILE A 155 27.25 27.25 1.94
C ILE A 155 25.73 27.27 1.95
N ILE A 156 25.09 26.25 1.35
CA ILE A 156 23.63 26.13 1.33
C ILE A 156 23.08 26.07 2.75
N TYR A 157 23.66 25.24 3.61
CA TYR A 157 23.22 25.09 4.99
C TYR A 157 23.30 26.41 5.75
N ASN A 158 24.42 27.12 5.65
CA ASN A 158 24.60 28.41 6.31
C ASN A 158 23.60 29.45 5.78
N ALA A 159 23.37 29.48 4.47
CA ALA A 159 22.38 30.37 3.86
C ALA A 159 20.96 30.06 4.34
N CYS A 160 20.59 28.78 4.48
CA CYS A 160 19.32 28.37 5.08
C CYS A 160 19.21 28.85 6.53
N LEU A 161 20.26 28.65 7.34
CA LEU A 161 20.30 29.08 8.74
C LEU A 161 20.12 30.59 8.87
N ASP A 162 20.88 31.37 8.11
CA ASP A 162 20.82 32.84 8.13
C ASP A 162 19.45 33.36 7.65
N THR A 163 18.86 32.69 6.65
CA THR A 163 17.52 33.03 6.15
C THR A 163 16.45 32.67 7.18
N GLU A 164 16.58 31.55 7.87
CA GLU A 164 15.64 31.10 8.91
C GLU A 164 15.60 32.03 10.12
N LEU A 165 16.74 32.63 10.49
CA LEU A 165 16.80 33.66 11.54
C LEU A 165 15.91 34.87 11.23
N LYS A 166 15.73 35.19 9.94
CA LYS A 166 14.87 36.29 9.49
C LYS A 166 13.43 35.84 9.19
N TYR A 167 13.29 34.65 8.62
CA TYR A 167 12.01 34.06 8.20
C TYR A 167 11.88 32.68 8.84
N LEU A 168 11.23 32.60 10.01
CA LEU A 168 11.07 31.35 10.73
C LEU A 168 10.53 30.23 9.82
N GLY A 169 11.19 29.07 9.82
CA GLY A 169 10.85 27.96 8.93
C GLY A 169 10.98 28.29 7.43
N LEU A 170 11.89 29.19 7.07
CA LEU A 170 12.05 29.74 5.71
C LEU A 170 10.76 30.34 5.15
N GLY A 171 9.90 30.89 6.01
CA GLY A 171 8.61 31.45 5.59
C GLY A 171 7.58 30.41 5.12
N LEU A 172 7.89 29.11 5.19
CA LEU A 172 6.99 28.04 4.77
C LEU A 172 5.86 27.77 5.76
N GLY A 173 5.99 28.25 7.01
CA GLY A 173 5.03 27.99 8.07
C GLY A 173 4.73 26.49 8.22
N ASN A 174 3.45 26.13 8.27
CA ASN A 174 3.03 24.74 8.36
C ASN A 174 3.00 24.02 7.00
N ALA A 175 3.12 24.73 5.87
CA ALA A 175 3.09 24.10 4.54
C ALA A 175 4.19 23.03 4.41
N TYR A 176 5.38 23.31 4.98
CA TYR A 176 6.46 22.33 5.02
C TYR A 176 6.08 21.04 5.77
N SER A 177 5.42 21.16 6.92
CA SER A 177 4.99 19.99 7.70
C SER A 177 3.99 19.14 6.93
N TYR A 178 2.99 19.76 6.28
CA TYR A 178 2.01 19.02 5.48
C TYR A 178 2.63 18.39 4.23
N PHE A 179 3.58 19.07 3.60
CA PHE A 179 4.35 18.50 2.50
C PHE A 179 5.13 17.26 2.94
N LEU A 180 5.89 17.35 4.04
CA LEU A 180 6.62 16.21 4.59
C LEU A 180 5.70 15.06 5.00
N GLN A 181 4.57 15.35 5.65
CA GLN A 181 3.59 14.33 6.02
C GLN A 181 3.02 13.63 4.79
N SER A 182 2.73 14.38 3.72
CA SER A 182 2.25 13.84 2.45
C SER A 182 3.29 12.93 1.80
N LEU A 183 4.57 13.34 1.78
CA LEU A 183 5.67 12.51 1.29
C LEU A 183 5.86 11.25 2.13
N LYS A 184 5.90 11.37 3.46
CA LYS A 184 6.04 10.21 4.36
C LYS A 184 4.87 9.24 4.16
N LEU A 185 3.63 9.73 4.07
CA LEU A 185 2.47 8.90 3.78
C LEU A 185 2.63 8.17 2.43
N LEU A 186 3.08 8.88 1.40
CA LEU A 186 3.33 8.31 0.08
C LEU A 186 4.44 7.25 0.11
N MET A 187 5.54 7.50 0.83
CA MET A 187 6.62 6.54 1.06
C MET A 187 6.11 5.27 1.74
N TYR A 188 5.34 5.38 2.81
CA TYR A 188 4.75 4.22 3.49
C TYR A 188 3.75 3.46 2.59
N SER A 189 3.06 4.16 1.69
CA SER A 189 2.06 3.56 0.80
C SER A 189 2.65 2.74 -0.35
N GLN A 190 3.96 2.81 -0.60
CA GLN A 190 4.66 2.00 -1.60
C GLN A 190 4.48 0.47 -1.41
N MET A 191 4.08 0.03 -0.21
CA MET A 191 3.76 -1.38 0.05
C MET A 191 2.54 -1.89 -0.72
N PHE A 192 1.60 -1.01 -1.10
CA PHE A 192 0.36 -1.40 -1.77
C PHE A 192 0.06 -0.61 -3.05
N LEU A 193 0.72 0.52 -3.27
CA LEU A 193 0.72 1.26 -4.53
C LEU A 193 1.80 0.73 -5.47
N ASN A 194 1.49 0.72 -6.76
CA ASN A 194 2.51 0.46 -7.79
C ASN A 194 3.35 1.73 -8.05
N LYS A 195 4.45 1.59 -8.80
CA LYS A 195 5.37 2.70 -9.08
C LYS A 195 4.71 3.86 -9.84
N GLU A 196 3.81 3.56 -10.77
CA GLU A 196 3.10 4.58 -11.56
C GLU A 196 2.13 5.39 -10.70
N GLU A 197 1.41 4.73 -9.78
CA GLU A 197 0.55 5.37 -8.80
C GLU A 197 1.37 6.28 -7.88
N VAL A 198 2.52 5.82 -7.39
CA VAL A 198 3.41 6.65 -6.56
C VAL A 198 3.85 7.90 -7.29
N ILE A 199 4.26 7.78 -8.56
CA ILE A 199 4.64 8.92 -9.39
C ILE A 199 3.45 9.87 -9.58
N TYR A 200 2.26 9.34 -9.85
CA TYR A 200 1.03 10.12 -9.99
C TYR A 200 0.71 10.95 -8.73
N TYR A 201 0.70 10.35 -7.54
CA TYR A 201 0.45 11.09 -6.30
C TYR A 201 1.58 12.08 -5.98
N PHE A 202 2.82 11.73 -6.30
CA PHE A 202 3.94 12.65 -6.14
C PHE A 202 3.77 13.88 -7.03
N ASP A 203 3.45 13.70 -8.31
CA ASP A 203 3.17 14.81 -9.24
C ASP A 203 1.99 15.66 -8.77
N PHE A 204 0.97 15.03 -8.19
CA PHE A 204 -0.15 15.74 -7.59
C PHE A 204 0.28 16.66 -6.44
N ILE A 205 1.20 16.22 -5.56
CA ILE A 205 1.75 17.11 -4.52
C ILE A 205 2.47 18.31 -5.16
N LEU A 206 3.26 18.07 -6.21
CA LEU A 206 4.08 19.12 -6.83
C LEU A 206 3.23 20.18 -7.53
N ILE A 207 2.15 19.79 -8.22
CA ILE A 207 1.26 20.70 -8.95
C ILE A 207 0.56 21.70 -8.02
N GLU A 208 0.32 21.32 -6.76
CA GLU A 208 -0.33 22.17 -5.76
C GLU A 208 0.58 23.28 -5.22
N LEU A 209 1.87 23.27 -5.58
CA LEU A 209 2.87 24.19 -5.07
C LEU A 209 3.49 25.00 -6.21
N SER A 210 3.71 26.30 -5.97
CA SER A 210 4.47 27.13 -6.91
C SER A 210 5.96 26.79 -6.89
N ASP A 211 6.66 27.04 -8.00
CA ASP A 211 8.10 26.80 -8.16
C ASP A 211 8.94 27.43 -7.03
N ASP A 212 8.60 28.66 -6.60
CA ASP A 212 9.27 29.34 -5.48
C ASP A 212 9.18 28.55 -4.17
N VAL A 213 8.02 27.95 -3.90
CA VAL A 213 7.77 27.14 -2.70
C VAL A 213 8.46 25.79 -2.79
N LEU A 214 8.38 25.14 -3.95
CA LEU A 214 9.10 23.88 -4.19
C LEU A 214 10.61 24.06 -4.00
N SER A 215 11.15 25.19 -4.46
CA SER A 215 12.55 25.54 -4.22
C SER A 215 12.85 25.66 -2.73
N LEU A 216 12.10 26.48 -1.98
CA LEU A 216 12.29 26.65 -0.54
C LEU A 216 12.15 25.33 0.24
N ILE A 217 11.18 24.49 -0.12
CA ILE A 217 11.00 23.16 0.46
C ILE A 217 12.22 22.28 0.21
N LEU A 218 12.77 22.28 -1.00
CA LEU A 218 13.98 21.53 -1.31
C LEU A 218 15.15 21.96 -0.41
N TYR A 219 15.36 23.28 -0.26
CA TYR A 219 16.38 23.82 0.64
C TYR A 219 16.14 23.45 2.09
N ARG A 220 14.88 23.46 2.53
CA ARG A 220 14.52 23.03 3.88
C ARG A 220 14.83 21.55 4.11
N ILE A 221 14.57 20.69 3.13
CA ILE A 221 14.84 19.24 3.23
C ILE A 221 16.34 18.98 3.29
N ILE A 222 17.14 19.70 2.50
CA ILE A 222 18.61 19.62 2.57
C ILE A 222 19.10 20.08 3.95
N TYR A 223 18.48 21.13 4.51
CA TYR A 223 18.81 21.66 5.82
C TYR A 223 18.44 20.70 6.97
N ASP A 224 17.25 20.08 6.92
CA ASP A 224 16.81 19.10 7.93
C ASP A 224 17.48 17.73 7.77
N ASP A 225 18.11 17.47 6.61
CA ASP A 225 18.92 16.28 6.31
C ASP A 225 18.20 14.93 6.53
N GLU A 226 16.91 14.86 6.23
CA GLU A 226 16.14 13.62 6.32
C GLU A 226 16.49 12.66 5.16
N LYS A 227 17.46 11.77 5.39
CA LYS A 227 17.95 10.78 4.41
C LYS A 227 16.86 10.11 3.58
N SER A 228 15.86 9.51 4.25
CA SER A 228 14.81 8.74 3.56
C SER A 228 13.98 9.61 2.62
N VAL A 229 13.76 10.89 2.95
CA VAL A 229 13.04 11.85 2.12
C VAL A 229 13.91 12.23 0.92
N ILE A 230 15.19 12.54 1.15
CA ILE A 230 16.13 12.89 0.07
C ILE A 230 16.24 11.75 -0.96
N GLU A 231 16.39 10.51 -0.52
CA GLU A 231 16.43 9.33 -1.38
C GLU A 231 15.12 9.13 -2.17
N PHE A 232 13.98 9.37 -1.53
CA PHE A 232 12.67 9.33 -2.20
C PHE A 232 12.54 10.42 -3.28
N LEU A 233 12.99 11.64 -2.99
CA LEU A 233 12.95 12.75 -3.94
C LEU A 233 13.85 12.50 -5.15
N ASP A 234 15.04 11.93 -4.95
CA ASP A 234 15.93 11.54 -6.04
C ASP A 234 15.31 10.43 -6.90
N SER A 235 14.75 9.40 -6.26
CA SER A 235 14.10 8.27 -6.95
C SER A 235 12.91 8.69 -7.81
N ASN A 236 12.26 9.81 -7.47
CA ASN A 236 11.13 10.39 -8.22
C ASN A 236 11.54 11.61 -9.07
N ASN A 237 12.84 11.84 -9.25
CA ASN A 237 13.41 12.89 -10.09
C ASN A 237 12.91 14.31 -9.78
N LEU A 238 12.70 14.66 -8.50
CA LEU A 238 12.22 15.99 -8.10
C LEU A 238 13.01 17.13 -8.77
N VAL A 239 14.34 17.02 -8.76
CA VAL A 239 15.24 18.06 -9.28
C VAL A 239 14.97 18.37 -10.76
N SER A 240 14.60 17.38 -11.56
CA SER A 240 14.25 17.57 -12.97
C SER A 240 12.87 18.22 -13.17
N LYS A 241 11.99 18.11 -12.18
CA LYS A 241 10.62 18.64 -12.21
C LYS A 241 10.54 20.09 -11.73
N ILE A 242 11.52 20.55 -10.96
CA ILE A 242 11.63 21.95 -10.53
C ILE A 242 12.23 22.78 -11.67
N ASN A 243 11.58 23.89 -12.02
CA ASN A 243 12.07 24.80 -13.03
C ASN A 243 13.36 25.51 -12.56
N SER A 244 14.49 25.20 -13.21
CA SER A 244 15.80 25.58 -12.68
C SER A 244 16.11 27.08 -12.73
N GLY A 245 15.36 27.85 -13.51
CA GLY A 245 15.57 29.30 -13.64
C GLY A 245 15.30 30.09 -12.35
N GLN A 246 14.54 29.53 -11.41
CA GLN A 246 14.13 30.22 -10.18
C GLN A 246 14.90 29.78 -8.93
N ALA A 247 15.52 28.59 -8.94
CA ALA A 247 16.27 28.10 -7.79
C ALA A 247 17.57 28.90 -7.54
N PRO A 248 17.94 29.19 -6.28
CA PRO A 248 19.23 29.76 -5.91
C PRO A 248 20.44 29.02 -6.50
N ILE A 249 20.35 27.70 -6.62
CA ILE A 249 21.31 26.83 -7.31
C ILE A 249 20.56 26.02 -8.36
N ASP A 250 21.03 26.09 -9.60
CA ASP A 250 20.57 25.20 -10.65
C ASP A 250 21.15 23.79 -10.40
N PHE A 251 20.37 22.97 -9.68
CA PHE A 251 20.72 21.57 -9.41
C PHE A 251 20.69 20.69 -10.67
N ASN A 252 20.02 21.12 -11.75
CA ASN A 252 20.05 20.42 -13.04
C ASN A 252 21.42 20.59 -13.71
N GLN A 253 21.98 21.81 -13.68
CA GLN A 253 23.35 22.07 -14.12
C GLN A 253 24.40 21.50 -13.14
N SER A 254 24.02 21.34 -11.87
CA SER A 254 24.90 20.91 -10.79
C SER A 254 24.56 19.51 -10.25
N ARG A 255 24.34 18.54 -11.14
CA ARG A 255 23.98 17.16 -10.75
C ARG A 255 24.99 16.53 -9.78
N SER A 256 26.27 16.91 -9.86
CA SER A 256 27.31 16.48 -8.91
C SER A 256 27.03 16.90 -7.47
N ILE A 257 26.43 18.07 -7.25
CA ILE A 257 26.04 18.57 -5.92
C ILE A 257 24.86 17.77 -5.38
N TRP A 258 23.84 17.55 -6.22
CA TRP A 258 22.69 16.74 -5.81
C TRP A 258 23.10 15.30 -5.49
N ASN A 259 23.92 14.67 -6.34
CA ASN A 259 24.43 13.33 -6.08
C ASN A 259 25.25 13.28 -4.78
N TYR A 260 26.03 14.32 -4.47
CA TYR A 260 26.75 14.40 -3.21
C TYR A 260 25.79 14.52 -2.01
N ILE A 261 24.74 15.34 -2.12
CA ILE A 261 23.68 15.46 -1.10
C ILE A 261 23.07 14.09 -0.84
N VAL A 262 22.63 13.38 -1.90
CA VAL A 262 22.02 12.05 -1.78
C VAL A 262 22.98 11.03 -1.13
N GLN A 263 24.25 11.01 -1.53
CA GLN A 263 25.25 10.09 -0.98
C GLN A 263 25.58 10.35 0.49
N ASN A 264 25.49 11.60 0.94
CA ASN A 264 25.85 12.00 2.30
C ASN A 264 24.63 12.33 3.18
N ALA A 265 23.42 12.09 2.70
CA ALA A 265 22.19 12.38 3.43
C ALA A 265 22.15 11.62 4.78
N GLY A 266 21.72 12.32 5.83
CA GLY A 266 21.82 11.91 7.23
C GLY A 266 23.17 12.20 7.89
N ASN A 267 24.14 12.74 7.15
CA ASN A 267 25.46 13.16 7.64
C ASN A 267 25.86 14.57 7.11
N LEU A 268 24.89 15.38 6.69
CA LEU A 268 25.12 16.74 6.20
C LEU A 268 25.22 17.78 7.32
N ASP A 269 24.95 17.41 8.57
CA ASP A 269 25.07 18.30 9.73
C ASP A 269 26.48 18.94 9.77
N PRO A 270 26.60 20.29 9.75
CA PRO A 270 27.88 20.98 9.84
C PRO A 270 28.71 20.59 11.07
N TYR A 271 28.08 20.21 12.18
CA TYR A 271 28.79 19.74 13.37
C TYR A 271 29.44 18.36 13.15
N SER A 272 28.86 17.54 12.28
CA SER A 272 29.45 16.28 11.83
C SER A 272 30.53 16.48 10.76
N LEU A 273 30.37 17.50 9.90
CA LEU A 273 31.32 17.83 8.83
C LEU A 273 32.64 18.44 9.33
N GLY A 274 32.63 19.02 10.54
CA GLY A 274 33.79 19.59 11.22
C GLY A 274 34.72 18.60 11.93
N LYS A 275 34.35 17.32 12.03
CA LYS A 275 35.19 16.26 12.64
C LYS A 275 36.17 15.57 11.67
N PHE A 276 36.20 15.98 10.41
CA PHE A 276 37.04 15.39 9.34
C PHE A 276 38.09 16.34 8.77
N ILE A 277 38.52 17.35 9.54
CA ILE A 277 39.69 18.19 9.23
C ILE A 277 40.75 17.91 10.28
#